data_AF-A0A9D6EYW7-F1
#
_entry.id   AF-A0A9D6EYW7-F1
#
_cell.length_a   1.000
_cell.length_b   1.000
_cell.length_c   1.000
_cell.angle_alpha   90.00
_cell.angle_beta   90.00
_cell.angle_gamma   90.00
#
_symmetry.space_group_name_H-M   'P 1'
#
loop_
_entity.id
_entity.type
_entity.pdbx_description
1 polymer ?
#
loop_
_entity_poly.entity_id
_entity_poly.type
_entity_poly.pdbx_seq_one_letter_code
_entity_poly.pdbx_strand_id
1 'polypeptide(L)'
;MDENRMSVYLEILEMAILNIRSLCAENNMTSCDHEASHVHNIPSFVRVYDPRRERYYWEVERVSYMEYGDPERVRCFGRLWAKLVSEEKGSGVIGFSIIRGDGSQTTTARR
;
A
#
# COMPACT_ATOMS: atom_id res chain seq x y z
N MET A 1 15.33 3.14 2.00
CA MET A 1 14.07 3.76 2.44
C MET A 1 14.41 4.88 3.41
N ASP A 2 13.82 6.05 3.27
CA ASP A 2 13.94 7.09 4.31
C ASP A 2 13.10 6.71 5.55
N GLU A 3 13.42 7.31 6.70
CA GLU A 3 12.80 7.01 7.99
C GLU A 3 11.29 7.32 8.01
N ASN A 4 10.87 8.33 7.26
CA ASN A 4 9.47 8.77 7.19
C ASN A 4 8.60 7.79 6.38
N ARG A 5 9.13 7.25 5.30
CA ARG A 5 8.45 6.22 4.50
C ARG A 5 8.35 4.90 5.25
N MET A 6 9.40 4.55 6.01
CA MET A 6 9.37 3.37 6.89
C MET A 6 8.29 3.49 7.95
N SER A 7 8.16 4.63 8.61
CA SER A 7 7.12 4.84 9.63
C SER A 7 5.72 4.70 9.05
N VAL A 8 5.48 5.17 7.82
CA VAL A 8 4.18 5.01 7.15
C VAL A 8 3.86 3.53 6.86
N TYR A 9 4.82 2.71 6.45
CA TYR A 9 4.59 1.27 6.29
C TYR A 9 4.29 0.56 7.62
N LEU A 10 4.92 0.99 8.70
CA LEU A 10 4.62 0.49 10.03
C LEU A 10 3.21 0.91 10.50
N GLU A 11 2.78 2.14 10.21
CA GLU A 11 1.40 2.58 10.46
C GLU A 11 0.38 1.74 9.66
N ILE A 12 0.68 1.39 8.40
CA ILE A 12 -0.15 0.50 7.58
C ILE A 12 -0.23 -0.89 8.21
N LEU A 13 0.90 -1.46 8.63
CA LEU A 13 0.94 -2.76 9.29
C LEU A 13 0.14 -2.78 10.59
N GLU A 14 0.31 -1.75 11.43
CA GLU A 14 -0.43 -1.62 12.69
C GLU A 14 -1.94 -1.59 12.45
N MET A 15 -2.39 -0.75 11.50
CA MET A 15 -3.81 -0.64 11.16
C MET A 15 -4.39 -1.97 10.65
N ALA A 16 -3.67 -2.67 9.76
CA ALA A 16 -4.11 -3.96 9.24
C ALA A 16 -4.19 -5.02 10.36
N ILE A 17 -3.24 -5.06 11.30
CA ILE A 17 -3.29 -5.97 12.45
C ILE A 17 -4.51 -5.69 13.32
N LEU A 18 -4.84 -4.42 13.58
CA LEU A 18 -6.03 -4.04 14.33
C LEU A 18 -7.31 -4.43 13.59
N ASN A 19 -7.36 -4.24 12.28
CA ASN A 19 -8.49 -4.66 11.44
C ASN A 19 -8.68 -6.17 11.48
N ILE A 20 -7.61 -6.96 11.27
CA ILE A 20 -7.64 -8.43 11.36
C ILE A 20 -8.19 -8.88 12.71
N ARG A 21 -7.75 -8.25 13.81
CA ARG A 21 -8.26 -8.57 15.14
C ARG A 21 -9.76 -8.29 15.29
N SER A 22 -10.25 -7.16 14.80
CA SER A 22 -11.69 -6.84 14.82
C SER A 22 -12.49 -7.84 13.99
N LEU A 23 -12.03 -8.12 12.77
CA LEU A 23 -12.69 -9.03 11.83
C LEU A 23 -12.73 -10.46 12.35
N CYS A 24 -11.68 -10.93 13.02
CA CYS A 24 -11.68 -12.22 13.72
C CYS A 24 -12.74 -12.25 14.83
N ALA A 25 -12.91 -11.17 15.59
CA ALA A 25 -13.93 -11.07 16.63
C ALA A 25 -15.36 -11.07 16.04
N GLU A 26 -15.52 -10.52 14.83
CA GLU A 26 -16.76 -10.52 14.05
C GLU A 26 -17.00 -11.85 13.29
N ASN A 27 -16.07 -12.81 13.38
CA ASN A 27 -16.07 -14.06 12.62
C ASN A 27 -16.09 -13.86 11.09
N ASN A 28 -15.56 -12.74 10.60
CA ASN A 28 -15.48 -12.40 9.18
C ASN A 28 -14.12 -12.81 8.60
N MET A 29 -13.95 -14.12 8.41
CA MET A 29 -12.69 -14.72 7.96
C MET A 29 -12.26 -14.28 6.55
N THR A 30 -13.21 -14.02 5.66
CA THR A 30 -12.91 -13.55 4.29
C THR A 30 -12.23 -12.18 4.33
N SER A 31 -12.77 -11.24 5.10
CA SER A 31 -12.14 -9.92 5.26
C SER A 31 -10.80 -10.02 6.01
N CYS A 32 -10.65 -10.94 6.97
CA CYS A 32 -9.35 -11.18 7.60
C CYS A 32 -8.28 -11.59 6.58
N ASP A 33 -8.64 -12.49 5.67
CA ASP A 33 -7.74 -12.96 4.62
C ASP A 33 -7.35 -11.83 3.65
N HIS A 34 -8.30 -10.96 3.28
CA HIS A 34 -8.02 -9.79 2.46
C HIS A 34 -7.05 -8.81 3.15
N GLU A 35 -7.25 -8.53 4.45
CA GLU A 35 -6.33 -7.69 5.23
C GLU A 35 -4.94 -8.31 5.37
N ALA A 36 -4.85 -9.61 5.65
CA ALA A 36 -3.57 -10.30 5.74
C ALA A 36 -2.84 -10.27 4.39
N SER A 37 -3.55 -10.57 3.31
CA SER A 37 -3.03 -10.53 1.94
C SER A 37 -2.55 -9.15 1.55
N HIS A 38 -3.20 -8.08 2.01
CA HIS A 38 -2.77 -6.71 1.77
C HIS A 38 -1.36 -6.42 2.29
N VAL A 39 -1.02 -6.88 3.50
CA VAL A 39 0.17 -6.40 4.21
C VAL A 39 1.26 -7.43 4.43
N HIS A 40 1.04 -8.71 4.09
CA HIS A 40 1.96 -9.80 4.42
C HIS A 40 3.40 -9.61 3.89
N ASN A 41 3.57 -8.90 2.77
CA ASN A 41 4.88 -8.65 2.19
C ASN A 41 5.62 -7.43 2.77
N ILE A 42 4.90 -6.51 3.44
CA ILE A 42 5.48 -5.29 4.02
C ILE A 42 6.67 -5.56 4.95
N PRO A 43 6.59 -6.50 5.91
CA PRO A 43 7.70 -6.75 6.82
C PRO A 43 9.00 -7.13 6.09
N SER A 44 8.89 -7.82 4.96
CA SER A 44 10.05 -8.31 4.22
C SER A 44 10.86 -7.17 3.59
N PHE A 45 10.20 -6.18 2.99
CA PHE A 45 10.85 -5.07 2.32
C PHE A 45 11.09 -3.85 3.22
N VAL A 46 10.46 -3.81 4.41
CA VAL A 46 10.80 -2.83 5.45
C VAL A 46 12.08 -3.24 6.18
N ARG A 47 12.21 -4.53 6.55
CA ARG A 47 13.38 -5.03 7.29
C ARG A 47 14.69 -4.91 6.51
N VAL A 48 14.64 -5.24 5.21
CA VAL A 48 15.74 -5.04 4.27
C VAL A 48 15.13 -4.37 3.05
N TYR A 49 15.50 -3.12 2.81
CA TYR A 49 14.89 -2.34 1.75
C TYR A 49 15.01 -3.04 0.39
N ASP A 50 13.87 -3.46 -0.16
CA ASP A 50 13.76 -4.08 -1.48
C ASP A 50 12.78 -3.28 -2.34
N PRO A 51 13.29 -2.42 -3.26
CA PRO A 51 12.44 -1.57 -4.09
C PRO A 51 11.55 -2.37 -5.06
N ARG A 52 11.89 -3.63 -5.38
CA ARG A 52 11.05 -4.47 -6.25
C ARG A 52 9.80 -4.95 -5.50
N ARG A 53 9.97 -5.36 -4.25
CA ARG A 53 8.86 -5.78 -3.37
C ARG A 53 7.98 -4.61 -2.97
N GLU A 54 8.59 -3.46 -2.69
CA GLU A 54 7.84 -2.23 -2.46
C GLU A 54 6.99 -1.85 -3.69
N ARG A 55 7.57 -1.90 -4.89
CA ARG A 55 6.84 -1.68 -6.14
C ARG A 55 5.69 -2.67 -6.30
N TYR A 56 5.95 -3.95 -6.04
CA TYR A 56 4.93 -5.00 -6.13
C TYR A 56 3.76 -4.75 -5.16
N TYR A 57 4.06 -4.38 -3.91
CA TYR A 57 3.03 -3.95 -2.96
C TYR A 57 2.20 -2.80 -3.53
N TRP A 58 2.85 -1.78 -4.09
CA TRP A 58 2.17 -0.57 -4.57
C TRP A 58 1.30 -0.80 -5.81
N GLU A 59 1.79 -1.57 -6.77
CA GLU A 59 1.20 -1.79 -8.08
C GLU A 59 0.22 -2.98 -8.10
N VAL A 60 0.41 -3.98 -7.22
CA VAL A 60 -0.38 -5.23 -7.24
C VAL A 60 -1.19 -5.39 -5.96
N GLU A 61 -0.54 -5.54 -4.80
CA GLU A 61 -1.24 -5.93 -3.57
C GLU A 61 -2.20 -4.85 -3.07
N ARG A 62 -1.74 -3.60 -3.07
CA ARG A 62 -2.56 -2.43 -2.72
C ARG A 62 -3.76 -2.30 -3.66
N VAL A 63 -3.56 -2.50 -4.98
CA VAL A 63 -4.64 -2.40 -5.97
C VAL A 63 -5.65 -3.52 -5.77
N SER A 64 -5.19 -4.75 -5.59
CA SER A 64 -6.03 -5.90 -5.26
C SER A 64 -6.83 -5.66 -3.98
N TYR A 65 -6.21 -5.09 -2.94
CA TYR A 65 -6.91 -4.77 -1.71
C TYR A 65 -7.95 -3.65 -1.88
N MET A 66 -7.74 -2.68 -2.78
CA MET A 66 -8.79 -1.70 -3.11
C MET A 66 -9.98 -2.32 -3.83
N GLU A 67 -9.77 -3.37 -4.62
CA GLU A 67 -10.81 -4.03 -5.39
C GLU A 67 -11.64 -5.00 -4.55
N TYR A 68 -10.98 -5.80 -3.71
CA TYR A 68 -11.63 -6.90 -2.96
C TYR A 68 -11.76 -6.63 -1.46
N GLY A 69 -11.05 -5.63 -0.92
CA GLY A 69 -11.08 -5.28 0.49
C GLY A 69 -12.41 -4.68 0.93
N ASP A 70 -12.64 -4.70 2.24
CA ASP A 70 -13.81 -4.06 2.84
C ASP A 70 -13.76 -2.53 2.58
N PRO A 71 -14.79 -1.94 1.94
CA PRO A 71 -14.72 -0.54 1.50
C PRO A 71 -14.49 0.46 2.64
N GLU A 72 -14.96 0.17 3.85
CA GLU A 72 -14.73 1.04 5.01
C GLU A 72 -13.27 1.01 5.44
N ARG A 73 -12.67 -0.17 5.55
CA ARG A 73 -11.27 -0.33 5.90
C ARG A 73 -10.33 0.19 4.82
N VAL A 74 -10.64 -0.04 3.54
CA VAL A 74 -9.89 0.53 2.40
C VAL A 74 -9.81 2.06 2.50
N ARG A 75 -10.89 2.74 2.89
CA ARG A 75 -10.88 4.21 3.07
C ARG A 75 -9.92 4.66 4.18
N CYS A 76 -9.78 3.88 5.26
CA CYS A 76 -8.86 4.20 6.37
C CYS A 76 -7.39 4.24 5.92
N PHE A 77 -7.00 3.38 4.98
CA PHE A 77 -5.63 3.37 4.43
C PHE A 77 -5.34 4.52 3.46
N GLY A 78 -6.37 5.15 2.90
CA GLY A 78 -6.23 6.21 1.89
C GLY A 78 -5.28 7.34 2.30
N ARG A 79 -5.34 7.76 3.58
CA ARG A 79 -4.43 8.80 4.11
C ARG A 79 -2.98 8.32 4.17
N LEU A 80 -2.75 7.06 4.53
CA LEU A 80 -1.40 6.47 4.62
C LEU A 80 -0.80 6.30 3.23
N TRP A 81 -1.57 5.82 2.25
CA TRP A 81 -1.13 5.76 0.85
C TRP A 81 -0.82 7.15 0.29
N ALA A 82 -1.59 8.18 0.66
CA ALA A 82 -1.30 9.55 0.24
C ALA A 82 0.05 10.05 0.80
N LYS A 83 0.40 9.71 2.05
CA LYS A 83 1.72 10.02 2.64
C LYS A 83 2.84 9.36 1.82
N LEU A 84 2.69 8.10 1.41
CA LEU A 84 3.70 7.43 0.57
C LEU A 84 3.95 8.15 -0.76
N VAL A 85 2.91 8.74 -1.38
CA VAL A 85 3.04 9.49 -2.64
C VAL A 85 3.68 10.87 -2.44
N SER A 86 3.42 11.55 -1.31
CA SER A 86 4.05 12.86 -1.05
C SER A 86 5.57 12.74 -0.90
N GLU A 87 6.05 11.65 -0.31
CA GLU A 87 7.49 11.38 -0.16
C GLU A 87 8.17 11.14 -1.53
N GLU A 88 7.50 10.50 -2.49
CA GLU A 88 8.06 10.28 -3.83
C GLU A 88 8.37 11.60 -4.56
N LYS A 89 7.55 12.64 -4.33
CA LYS A 89 7.72 13.95 -4.98
C LYS A 89 8.83 14.80 -4.34
N GLY A 90 9.23 14.50 -3.10
CA GLY A 90 10.32 15.17 -2.40
C GLY A 90 11.71 14.63 -2.75
N SER A 91 11.80 13.39 -3.26
CA SER A 91 13.07 12.67 -3.42
C SER A 91 13.76 12.85 -4.79
N GLY A 92 13.17 13.57 -5.75
CA GLY A 92 13.82 13.89 -7.03
C GLY A 92 14.17 12.67 -7.91
N VAL A 93 13.63 11.48 -7.62
CA VAL A 93 13.81 10.27 -8.43
C VAL A 93 12.55 9.98 -9.24
N ILE A 94 12.77 9.73 -10.52
CA ILE A 94 11.80 9.66 -11.62
C ILE A 94 10.78 8.52 -11.46
N GLY A 95 9.48 8.86 -11.51
CA GLY A 95 8.43 8.20 -12.30
C GLY A 95 7.95 6.80 -11.90
N PHE A 96 6.80 6.73 -11.21
CA PHE A 96 5.88 5.60 -11.35
C PHE A 96 4.86 5.93 -12.46
N SER A 97 4.71 5.02 -13.43
CA SER A 97 3.66 5.12 -14.45
C SER A 97 2.30 4.97 -13.79
N ILE A 98 1.50 6.04 -13.84
CA ILE A 98 0.08 5.98 -13.52
C ILE A 98 -0.60 5.28 -14.71
N ILE A 99 -0.96 4.01 -14.56
CA ILE A 99 -1.87 3.35 -15.49
C ILE A 99 -3.27 3.83 -15.15
N ARG A 100 -3.90 4.58 -16.06
CA ARG A 100 -5.32 4.90 -15.96
C ARG A 100 -6.13 3.66 -16.35
N GLY A 101 -7.34 3.52 -15.80
CA GLY A 101 -8.25 2.41 -16.07
C GLY A 101 -8.70 2.24 -17.54
N ASP A 102 -8.17 3.03 -18.47
CA ASP A 102 -8.35 2.92 -19.92
C ASP A 102 -7.15 2.27 -20.64
N GLY A 103 -6.11 1.85 -19.91
CA GLY A 103 -4.91 1.21 -20.48
C GLY A 103 -3.89 2.19 -21.08
N SER A 104 -4.11 3.51 -20.96
CA SER A 104 -3.18 4.52 -21.50
C SER A 104 -1.99 4.74 -20.57
N GLN A 105 -0.78 4.67 -21.10
CA GLN A 105 0.45 5.10 -20.41
C GLN A 105 0.76 6.56 -20.78
N THR A 106 0.92 7.43 -19.77
CA THR A 106 1.47 8.78 -19.98
C THR A 106 2.79 8.93 -19.25
N THR A 107 3.87 9.06 -20.02
CA THR A 107 5.21 9.41 -19.53
C THR A 107 5.30 10.92 -19.35
N THR A 108 5.36 11.40 -18.11
CA THR A 108 5.62 12.83 -17.85
C THR A 108 7.11 13.09 -17.93
N ALA A 109 7.61 13.47 -19.10
CA ALA A 109 8.93 14.09 -19.25
C ALA A 109 8.79 15.61 -19.03
N ARG A 110 9.68 16.22 -18.23
CA ARG A 110 9.81 17.69 -18.17
C ARG A 110 11.16 18.14 -18.71
N ARG A 111 11.09 19.18 -19.54
CA ARG A 111 12.19 20.08 -19.92
C ARG A 111 12.56 20.99 -18.76
#